data_AF-A0A6J0VLC6-F1
#
_entry.id   AF-A0A6J0VLC6-F1
#
_cell.length_a   1.000
_cell.length_b   1.000
_cell.length_c   1.000
_cell.angle_alpha   90.00
_cell.angle_beta   90.00
_cell.angle_gamma   90.00
#
_symmetry.space_group_name_H-M   'P 1'
#
loop_
_entity.id
_entity.type
_entity.pdbx_description
1 polymer ?
#
loop_
_entity_poly.entity_id
_entity_poly.type
_entity_poly.pdbx_seq_one_letter_code
_entity_poly.pdbx_strand_id
1 'polypeptide(L)'
;MGLKADGTPWPAVGTGKRTTYGGVSGTAIRPIALRAVTTIARALPGFPILATGGIDSAESGLQFLHSGASVLQVCSAVQNQDFTIIQDYCTGLKALLYLKSIEELQDWDGQSPATRSHQKGKPVPCIAELVGKKLPSFGPYLEKRKKIIAEEKFRLKEENATFPPLERNHFIPKKTIPSVKDVIGKALQYLGTYGELSNIEQVVAVIDEEMCINCGKCYMTCNDSGYQAIQFDPETHLPTITDACTGCTLCLSVCPIIDCIKMVSRTTPYEPKRGLPLAVNPVC
;
A
#
# COMPACT_ATOMS: atom_id res chain seq x y z
N MET A 1 2.51 14.85 22.95
CA MET A 1 3.48 14.39 23.97
C MET A 1 4.85 14.87 23.52
N GLY A 2 5.51 15.67 24.33
CA GLY A 2 6.78 16.32 23.96
C GLY A 2 7.10 17.47 24.90
N LEU A 3 8.14 18.22 24.56
CA LEU A 3 8.52 19.43 25.27
C LEU A 3 8.15 20.66 24.44
N LYS A 4 7.85 21.77 25.11
CA LYS A 4 7.73 23.09 24.50
C LYS A 4 9.13 23.67 24.23
N ALA A 5 9.17 24.77 23.48
CA ALA A 5 10.42 25.48 23.21
C ALA A 5 11.13 26.01 24.48
N ASP A 6 10.38 26.23 25.56
CA ASP A 6 10.91 26.62 26.88
C ASP A 6 11.42 25.42 27.71
N GLY A 7 11.40 24.20 27.15
CA GLY A 7 11.80 22.97 27.82
C GLY A 7 10.74 22.35 28.72
N THR A 8 9.59 23.00 28.94
CA THR A 8 8.53 22.46 29.80
C THR A 8 7.74 21.34 29.10
N PRO A 9 7.27 20.31 29.84
CA PRO A 9 6.58 19.18 29.22
C PRO A 9 5.14 19.50 28.80
N TRP A 10 4.58 18.67 27.92
CA TRP A 10 3.14 18.59 27.66
C TRP A 10 2.69 17.12 27.65
N PRO A 11 1.87 16.69 28.63
CA PRO A 11 1.15 17.51 29.64
C PRO A 11 2.04 18.01 30.80
N ALA A 12 1.61 19.09 31.45
CA ALA A 12 2.24 19.69 32.63
C ALA A 12 1.22 19.86 33.76
N VAL A 13 1.60 19.51 34.99
CA VAL A 13 0.74 19.50 36.18
C VAL A 13 1.28 20.44 37.26
N GLY A 14 0.38 21.23 37.85
CA GLY A 14 0.67 22.16 38.94
C GLY A 14 1.51 23.37 38.52
N THR A 15 1.79 24.25 39.48
CA THR A 15 2.60 25.47 39.28
C THR A 15 4.03 25.16 38.85
N GLY A 16 4.60 24.06 39.34
CA GLY A 16 5.92 23.57 38.95
C GLY A 16 6.00 22.94 37.56
N LYS A 17 4.90 22.91 36.78
CA LYS A 17 4.82 22.36 35.42
C LYS A 17 5.44 20.96 35.29
N ARG A 18 5.21 20.09 36.26
CA ARG A 18 5.84 18.76 36.33
C ARG A 18 5.09 17.75 35.45
N THR A 19 5.75 16.66 35.09
CA THR A 19 5.13 15.52 34.41
C THR A 19 5.78 14.21 34.87
N THR A 20 5.22 13.08 34.47
CA THR A 20 5.84 11.75 34.58
C THR A 20 5.62 11.01 33.26
N TYR A 21 6.25 9.84 33.07
CA TYR A 21 6.01 9.02 31.89
C TYR A 21 4.53 8.61 31.79
N GLY A 22 3.95 8.77 30.60
CA GLY A 22 2.59 8.36 30.29
C GLY A 22 2.52 7.17 29.35
N GLY A 23 1.32 6.62 29.15
CA GLY A 23 1.05 5.61 28.14
C GLY A 23 0.72 6.26 26.79
N VAL A 24 1.37 5.80 25.71
CA VAL A 24 0.99 6.17 24.33
C VAL A 24 -0.04 5.17 23.82
N SER A 25 -1.08 5.66 23.16
CA SER A 25 -2.15 4.87 22.57
C SER A 25 -2.39 5.25 21.10
N GLY A 26 -3.43 4.69 20.48
CA GLY A 26 -3.80 5.01 19.11
C GLY A 26 -2.99 4.28 18.04
N THR A 27 -3.14 4.73 16.80
CA THR A 27 -2.60 4.06 15.60
C THR A 27 -1.08 3.99 15.59
N ALA A 28 -0.40 4.94 16.26
CA ALA A 28 1.06 4.96 16.39
C ALA A 28 1.64 3.70 17.04
N ILE A 29 0.91 3.04 17.95
CA ILE A 29 1.36 1.80 18.61
C ILE A 29 0.84 0.52 17.94
N ARG A 30 0.05 0.62 16.86
CA ARG A 30 -0.52 -0.55 16.15
C ARG A 30 0.56 -1.55 15.72
N PRO A 31 1.73 -1.14 15.15
CA PRO A 31 2.77 -2.10 14.80
C PRO A 31 3.32 -2.89 16.00
N ILE A 32 3.42 -2.26 17.17
CA ILE A 32 3.87 -2.92 18.42
C ILE A 32 2.82 -3.94 18.87
N ALA A 33 1.54 -3.54 18.85
CA ALA A 33 0.42 -4.40 19.22
C ALA A 33 0.27 -5.61 18.28
N LEU A 34 0.36 -5.42 16.96
CA LEU A 34 0.33 -6.51 15.99
C LEU A 34 1.49 -7.50 16.20
N ARG A 35 2.71 -6.99 16.45
CA ARG A 35 3.86 -7.84 16.78
C ARG A 35 3.61 -8.66 18.06
N ALA A 36 3.05 -8.05 19.10
CA ALA A 36 2.75 -8.75 20.35
C ALA A 36 1.71 -9.86 20.14
N VAL A 37 0.58 -9.54 19.49
CA VAL A 37 -0.50 -10.50 19.23
C VAL A 37 0.01 -11.68 18.39
N THR A 38 0.71 -11.41 17.29
CA THR A 38 1.25 -12.47 16.43
C THR A 38 2.29 -13.34 17.15
N THR A 39 3.19 -12.74 17.94
CA THR A 39 4.20 -13.48 18.70
C THR A 39 3.55 -14.42 19.71
N ILE A 40 2.58 -13.92 20.48
CA ILE A 40 1.85 -14.72 21.47
C ILE A 40 1.05 -15.83 20.77
N ALA A 41 0.35 -15.52 19.68
CA ALA A 41 -0.46 -16.49 18.95
C ALA A 41 0.39 -17.63 18.34
N ARG A 42 1.61 -17.33 17.88
CA ARG A 42 2.57 -18.35 17.41
C ARG A 42 3.14 -19.18 18.55
N ALA A 43 3.45 -18.55 19.69
CA ALA A 43 4.04 -19.23 20.84
C ALA A 43 3.03 -20.10 21.61
N LEU A 44 1.76 -19.69 21.64
CA LEU A 44 0.68 -20.35 22.36
C LEU A 44 -0.54 -20.58 21.43
N PRO A 45 -0.46 -21.52 20.48
CA PRO A 45 -1.55 -21.77 19.54
C PRO A 45 -2.87 -22.10 20.27
N GLY A 46 -3.94 -21.38 19.92
CA GLY A 46 -5.27 -21.56 20.50
C GLY A 46 -5.51 -20.83 21.82
N PHE A 47 -4.50 -20.18 22.41
CA PHE A 47 -4.69 -19.35 23.61
C PHE A 47 -5.54 -18.10 23.28
N PRO A 48 -6.64 -17.82 24.00
CA PRO A 48 -7.48 -16.66 23.71
C PRO A 48 -6.74 -15.33 23.88
N ILE A 49 -6.77 -14.51 22.83
CA ILE A 49 -6.15 -13.17 22.82
C ILE A 49 -7.22 -12.10 22.57
N LEU A 50 -7.25 -11.10 23.44
CA LEU A 50 -8.04 -9.88 23.29
C LEU A 50 -7.10 -8.77 22.81
N ALA A 51 -7.22 -8.36 21.54
CA ALA A 51 -6.33 -7.35 20.98
C ALA A 51 -6.71 -5.93 21.41
N THR A 52 -5.71 -5.10 21.67
CA THR A 52 -5.84 -3.66 21.88
C THR A 52 -4.59 -2.96 21.36
N GLY A 53 -4.74 -1.73 20.87
CA GLY A 53 -3.63 -0.92 20.34
C GLY A 53 -3.86 -0.46 18.91
N GLY A 54 -4.53 0.68 18.76
CA GLY A 54 -4.67 1.35 17.47
C GLY A 54 -5.66 0.72 16.49
N ILE A 55 -6.63 -0.07 16.97
CA ILE A 55 -7.77 -0.52 16.17
C ILE A 55 -8.72 0.66 15.97
N ASP A 56 -9.04 0.96 14.73
CA ASP A 56 -9.81 2.14 14.33
C ASP A 56 -10.76 1.91 13.14
N SER A 57 -10.80 0.71 12.57
CA SER A 57 -11.65 0.34 11.44
C SER A 57 -11.92 -1.17 11.41
N ALA A 58 -12.87 -1.61 10.57
CA ALA A 58 -13.06 -3.04 10.30
C ALA A 58 -11.82 -3.70 9.66
N GLU A 59 -11.11 -2.97 8.80
CA GLU A 59 -9.88 -3.45 8.15
C GLU A 59 -8.77 -3.67 9.17
N SER A 60 -8.49 -2.66 10.02
CA SER A 60 -7.46 -2.81 11.06
C SER A 60 -7.87 -3.86 12.10
N GLY A 61 -9.16 -3.99 12.41
CA GLY A 61 -9.69 -5.08 13.21
C GLY A 61 -9.46 -6.47 12.61
N LEU A 62 -9.71 -6.64 11.31
CA LEU A 62 -9.47 -7.90 10.60
C LEU A 62 -7.98 -8.28 10.59
N GLN A 63 -7.06 -7.31 10.55
CA GLN A 63 -5.61 -7.58 10.70
C GLN A 63 -5.29 -8.24 12.05
N PHE A 64 -5.91 -7.81 13.14
CA PHE A 64 -5.73 -8.43 14.46
C PHE A 64 -6.36 -9.82 14.56
N LEU A 65 -7.52 -10.05 13.91
CA LEU A 65 -8.10 -11.39 13.81
C LEU A 65 -7.15 -12.32 13.05
N HIS A 66 -6.69 -11.93 11.86
CA HIS A 66 -5.70 -12.69 11.10
C HIS A 66 -4.39 -12.92 11.88
N SER A 67 -4.05 -12.03 12.82
CA SER A 67 -2.89 -12.14 13.70
C SER A 67 -3.08 -13.10 14.89
N GLY A 68 -4.30 -13.59 15.12
CA GLY A 68 -4.60 -14.58 16.18
C GLY A 68 -5.49 -14.08 17.32
N ALA A 69 -5.91 -12.80 17.31
CA ALA A 69 -6.87 -12.32 18.28
C ALA A 69 -8.28 -12.85 18.01
N SER A 70 -9.08 -13.02 19.06
CA SER A 70 -10.49 -13.45 18.96
C SER A 70 -11.48 -12.28 19.08
N VAL A 71 -11.12 -11.25 19.84
CA VAL A 71 -11.93 -10.03 20.02
C VAL A 71 -11.05 -8.79 20.03
N LEU A 72 -11.67 -7.64 19.79
CA LEU A 72 -11.02 -6.38 19.46
C LEU A 72 -11.48 -5.29 20.45
N GLN A 73 -10.56 -4.76 21.26
CA GLN A 73 -10.82 -3.65 22.16
C GLN A 73 -10.44 -2.32 21.50
N VAL A 74 -11.24 -1.27 21.77
CA VAL A 74 -11.09 0.04 21.15
C VAL A 74 -11.13 1.12 22.24
N CYS A 75 -10.23 2.10 22.14
CA CYS A 75 -10.18 3.27 23.02
C CYS A 75 -9.96 4.55 22.20
N SER A 76 -8.76 4.73 21.62
CA SER A 76 -8.41 5.99 20.97
C SER A 76 -9.24 6.33 19.73
N ALA A 77 -9.77 5.35 19.01
CA ALA A 77 -10.69 5.64 17.90
C ALA A 77 -12.01 6.24 18.40
N VAL A 78 -12.52 5.79 19.55
CA VAL A 78 -13.67 6.43 20.22
C VAL A 78 -13.29 7.81 20.74
N GLN A 79 -12.09 7.99 21.32
CA GLN A 79 -11.63 9.33 21.76
C GLN A 79 -11.52 10.33 20.59
N ASN A 80 -11.19 9.85 19.39
CA ASN A 80 -11.12 10.65 18.17
C ASN A 80 -12.49 10.95 17.55
N GLN A 81 -13.53 10.22 17.96
CA GLN A 81 -14.87 10.29 17.39
C GLN A 81 -15.91 10.10 18.51
N ASP A 82 -16.77 9.09 18.40
CA ASP A 82 -17.84 8.78 19.34
C ASP A 82 -18.25 7.30 19.19
N PHE A 83 -19.27 6.85 19.91
CA PHE A 83 -19.68 5.45 19.91
C PHE A 83 -20.29 4.95 18.59
N THR A 84 -20.69 5.84 17.68
CA THR A 84 -21.33 5.45 16.40
C THR A 84 -20.37 4.71 15.46
N ILE A 85 -19.06 4.80 15.68
CA ILE A 85 -18.04 4.06 14.91
C ILE A 85 -18.26 2.54 14.92
N ILE A 86 -18.97 2.01 15.92
CA ILE A 86 -19.32 0.58 15.96
C ILE A 86 -20.17 0.15 14.75
N GLN A 87 -20.99 1.06 14.20
CA GLN A 87 -21.79 0.80 13.01
C GLN A 87 -20.89 0.56 11.80
N ASP A 88 -19.89 1.40 11.59
CA ASP A 88 -18.88 1.26 10.53
C ASP A 88 -18.05 -0.02 10.70
N TYR A 89 -17.66 -0.36 11.93
CA TYR A 89 -16.88 -1.58 12.20
C TYR A 89 -17.68 -2.83 11.85
N CYS A 90 -18.97 -2.86 12.19
CA CYS A 90 -19.82 -4.00 11.93
C CYS A 90 -20.14 -4.18 10.44
N THR A 91 -20.48 -3.10 9.73
CA THR A 91 -20.79 -3.17 8.30
C THR A 91 -19.54 -3.42 7.47
N GLY A 92 -18.42 -2.78 7.80
CA GLY A 92 -17.13 -3.00 7.17
C GLY A 92 -16.64 -4.44 7.32
N LEU A 93 -16.77 -5.05 8.51
CA LEU A 93 -16.34 -6.44 8.70
C LEU A 93 -17.24 -7.41 7.95
N LYS A 94 -18.56 -7.17 7.92
CA LYS A 94 -19.49 -7.95 7.09
C LYS A 94 -19.13 -7.88 5.62
N ALA A 95 -18.82 -6.69 5.09
CA ALA A 95 -18.40 -6.51 3.71
C ALA A 95 -17.09 -7.27 3.42
N LEU A 96 -16.07 -7.13 4.27
CA LEU A 96 -14.79 -7.81 4.11
C LEU A 96 -14.91 -9.35 4.10
N LEU A 97 -15.78 -9.91 4.94
CA LEU A 97 -16.05 -11.36 4.95
C LEU A 97 -16.88 -11.78 3.74
N TYR A 98 -17.91 -11.00 3.38
CA TYR A 98 -18.76 -11.28 2.22
C TYR A 98 -17.96 -11.29 0.92
N LEU A 99 -17.10 -10.29 0.69
CA LEU A 99 -16.33 -10.15 -0.55
C LEU A 99 -15.36 -11.31 -0.79
N LYS A 100 -14.88 -11.99 0.25
CA LYS A 100 -14.06 -13.21 0.12
C LYS A 100 -14.79 -14.38 -0.56
N SER A 101 -16.13 -14.34 -0.62
CA SER A 101 -16.96 -15.35 -1.30
C SER A 101 -17.27 -15.03 -2.76
N ILE A 102 -16.92 -13.82 -3.22
CA ILE A 102 -17.18 -13.34 -4.58
C ILE A 102 -15.95 -13.57 -5.45
N GLU A 103 -16.07 -14.39 -6.49
CA GLU A 103 -14.94 -14.80 -7.33
C GLU A 103 -14.49 -13.69 -8.28
N GLU A 104 -15.44 -12.91 -8.78
CA GLU A 104 -15.25 -11.83 -9.74
C GLU A 104 -14.48 -10.63 -9.17
N LEU A 105 -14.30 -10.59 -7.84
CA LEU A 105 -13.65 -9.49 -7.11
C LEU A 105 -12.36 -9.96 -6.39
N GLN A 106 -11.76 -11.09 -6.81
CA GLN A 106 -10.56 -11.63 -6.16
C GLN A 106 -9.31 -10.75 -6.31
N ASP A 107 -9.28 -9.88 -7.32
CA ASP A 107 -8.21 -8.90 -7.55
C ASP A 107 -8.33 -7.64 -6.68
N TRP A 108 -9.42 -7.52 -5.90
CA TRP A 108 -9.60 -6.42 -4.94
C TRP A 108 -8.84 -6.69 -3.65
N ASP A 109 -8.31 -5.62 -3.05
CA ASP A 109 -7.79 -5.66 -1.68
C ASP A 109 -8.89 -5.26 -0.70
N GLY A 110 -9.60 -6.26 -0.17
CA GLY A 110 -10.74 -6.04 0.71
C GLY A 110 -11.87 -5.32 -0.03
N GLN A 111 -12.15 -4.08 0.36
CA GLN A 111 -13.18 -3.24 -0.28
C GLN A 111 -12.62 -2.31 -1.37
N SER A 112 -11.30 -2.32 -1.60
CA SER A 112 -10.63 -1.47 -2.59
C SER A 112 -10.54 -2.19 -3.93
N PRO A 113 -11.18 -1.67 -5.00
CA PRO A 113 -10.97 -2.17 -6.35
C PRO A 113 -9.50 -2.08 -6.76
N ALA A 114 -9.06 -2.99 -7.63
CA ALA A 114 -7.74 -2.89 -8.24
C ALA A 114 -7.57 -1.52 -8.90
N THR A 115 -6.52 -0.80 -8.51
CA THR A 115 -6.24 0.55 -9.01
C THR A 115 -5.96 0.49 -10.51
N ARG A 116 -6.78 1.22 -11.28
CA ARG A 116 -6.60 1.40 -12.72
C ARG A 116 -5.81 2.68 -12.99
N SER A 117 -5.09 2.72 -14.12
CA SER A 117 -4.36 3.92 -14.51
C SER A 117 -5.31 5.12 -14.61
N HIS A 118 -5.03 6.15 -13.82
CA HIS A 118 -5.91 7.30 -13.66
C HIS A 118 -5.12 8.61 -13.56
N GLN A 119 -5.76 9.70 -13.97
CA GLN A 119 -5.32 11.07 -13.66
C GLN A 119 -6.46 11.81 -12.96
N LYS A 120 -6.18 12.31 -11.75
CA LYS A 120 -7.18 12.97 -10.88
C LYS A 120 -8.45 12.11 -10.66
N GLY A 121 -8.27 10.80 -10.48
CA GLY A 121 -9.36 9.84 -10.28
C GLY A 121 -10.16 9.49 -11.54
N LYS A 122 -9.83 10.08 -12.70
CA LYS A 122 -10.47 9.74 -13.98
C LYS A 122 -9.62 8.71 -14.73
N PRO A 123 -10.23 7.66 -15.33
CA PRO A 123 -9.49 6.67 -16.10
C PRO A 123 -8.68 7.31 -17.23
N VAL A 124 -7.44 6.87 -17.39
CA VAL A 124 -6.61 7.27 -18.54
C VAL A 124 -7.17 6.61 -19.81
N PRO A 125 -7.32 7.35 -20.93
CA PRO A 125 -7.74 6.76 -22.19
C PRO A 125 -6.71 5.75 -22.72
N CYS A 126 -7.12 4.50 -22.95
CA CYS A 126 -6.30 3.48 -23.58
C CYS A 126 -6.27 3.66 -25.11
N ILE A 127 -5.57 4.71 -25.57
CA ILE A 127 -5.40 5.05 -26.99
C ILE A 127 -3.97 4.66 -27.41
N ALA A 128 -3.81 3.90 -28.49
CA ALA A 128 -2.50 3.41 -28.95
C ALA A 128 -1.51 4.55 -29.24
N GLU A 129 -2.01 5.68 -29.71
CA GLU A 129 -1.25 6.90 -29.98
C GLU A 129 -0.87 7.69 -28.71
N LEU A 130 -1.40 7.33 -27.53
CA LEU A 130 -1.01 7.92 -26.24
C LEU A 130 -0.06 7.04 -25.45
N VAL A 131 -0.37 5.74 -25.34
CA VAL A 131 0.33 4.82 -24.44
C VAL A 131 1.80 4.70 -24.86
N GLY A 132 2.71 4.96 -23.91
CA GLY A 132 4.16 4.86 -24.12
C GLY A 132 4.78 6.01 -24.94
N LYS A 133 4.05 7.09 -25.23
CA LYS A 133 4.58 8.24 -25.98
C LYS A 133 5.29 9.29 -25.12
N LYS A 134 5.44 9.04 -23.80
CA LYS A 134 6.09 9.97 -22.85
C LYS A 134 5.50 11.39 -22.91
N LEU A 135 4.17 11.47 -22.90
CA LEU A 135 3.43 12.74 -22.91
C LEU A 135 2.90 13.01 -21.50
N PRO A 136 3.61 13.75 -20.63
CA PRO A 136 3.09 14.13 -19.32
C PRO A 136 1.90 15.10 -19.44
N SER A 137 1.18 15.29 -18.33
CA SER A 137 -0.07 16.07 -18.31
C SER A 137 0.15 17.59 -18.09
N PHE A 138 1.19 18.17 -18.69
CA PHE A 138 1.47 19.62 -18.61
C PHE A 138 2.10 20.17 -19.90
N GLY A 139 2.11 21.51 -20.03
CA GLY A 139 2.81 22.21 -21.12
C GLY A 139 2.40 21.75 -22.54
N PRO A 140 3.35 21.72 -23.50
CA PRO A 140 3.07 21.31 -24.88
C PRO A 140 2.69 19.83 -25.00
N TYR A 141 3.08 18.99 -24.03
CA TYR A 141 2.70 17.58 -24.00
C TYR A 141 1.20 17.41 -23.77
N LEU A 142 0.62 18.21 -22.87
CA LEU A 142 -0.83 18.21 -22.63
C LEU A 142 -1.62 18.62 -23.87
N GLU A 143 -1.12 19.59 -24.65
CA GLU A 143 -1.74 19.99 -25.92
C GLU A 143 -1.74 18.84 -26.93
N LYS A 144 -0.61 18.14 -27.07
CA LYS A 144 -0.51 16.93 -27.91
C LYS A 144 -1.48 15.84 -27.45
N ARG A 145 -1.58 15.57 -26.15
CA ARG A 145 -2.55 14.60 -25.60
C ARG A 145 -3.98 14.99 -25.96
N LYS A 146 -4.36 16.26 -25.76
CA LYS A 146 -5.69 16.77 -26.10
C LYS A 146 -6.00 16.61 -27.59
N LYS A 147 -5.03 16.89 -28.45
CA LYS A 147 -5.16 16.71 -29.91
C LYS A 147 -5.44 15.24 -30.26
N ILE A 148 -4.63 14.32 -29.75
CA ILE A 148 -4.79 12.87 -29.99
C ILE A 148 -6.15 12.39 -29.49
N ILE A 149 -6.57 12.80 -28.29
CA ILE A 149 -7.90 12.44 -27.74
C ILE A 149 -9.02 13.01 -28.62
N ALA A 150 -8.89 14.23 -29.12
CA ALA A 150 -9.90 14.83 -30.00
C ALA A 150 -10.01 14.06 -31.32
N GLU A 151 -8.88 13.73 -31.96
CA GLU A 151 -8.82 12.93 -33.18
C GLU A 151 -9.45 11.54 -32.98
N GLU A 152 -9.18 10.89 -31.85
CA GLU A 152 -9.81 9.60 -31.52
C GLU A 152 -11.33 9.72 -31.37
N LYS A 153 -11.82 10.80 -30.76
CA LYS A 153 -13.27 11.04 -30.64
C LYS A 153 -13.92 11.28 -32.00
N PHE A 154 -13.23 11.91 -32.94
CA PHE A 154 -13.71 12.03 -34.32
C PHE A 154 -13.73 10.67 -35.02
N ARG A 155 -12.67 9.86 -34.89
CA ARG A 155 -12.61 8.51 -35.47
C ARG A 155 -13.76 7.62 -34.99
N LEU A 156 -13.98 7.55 -33.67
CA LEU A 156 -15.07 6.75 -33.08
C LEU A 156 -16.47 7.22 -33.54
N LYS A 157 -16.62 8.51 -33.85
CA LYS A 157 -17.87 9.06 -34.38
C LYS A 157 -18.09 8.60 -35.83
N GLU A 158 -17.05 8.56 -36.64
CA GLU A 158 -17.11 8.08 -38.03
C GLU A 158 -17.35 6.57 -38.11
N GLU A 159 -16.75 5.80 -37.20
CA GLU A 159 -16.94 4.34 -37.08
C GLU A 159 -18.35 3.95 -36.61
N ASN A 160 -19.19 4.93 -36.22
CA ASN A 160 -20.54 4.74 -35.69
C ASN A 160 -20.61 3.63 -34.63
N ALA A 161 -19.59 3.58 -33.76
CA ALA A 161 -19.40 2.50 -32.81
C ALA A 161 -20.56 2.49 -31.80
N THR A 162 -21.46 1.51 -31.96
CA THR A 162 -22.52 1.23 -30.99
C THR A 162 -22.02 0.17 -30.01
N PHE A 163 -21.96 0.54 -28.72
CA PHE A 163 -21.70 -0.42 -27.66
C PHE A 163 -23.03 -1.03 -27.23
N PRO A 164 -23.21 -2.36 -27.32
CA PRO A 164 -24.40 -2.99 -26.78
C PRO A 164 -24.42 -2.72 -25.27
N PRO A 165 -25.56 -2.25 -24.72
CA PRO A 165 -25.70 -2.09 -23.29
C PRO A 165 -25.52 -3.45 -22.62
N LEU A 166 -24.65 -3.52 -21.62
CA LEU A 166 -24.47 -4.73 -20.82
C LEU A 166 -25.68 -4.91 -19.90
N GLU A 167 -26.18 -6.14 -19.79
CA GLU A 167 -27.17 -6.50 -18.79
C GLU A 167 -26.52 -6.60 -17.41
N ARG A 168 -27.01 -5.82 -16.45
CA ARG A 168 -26.46 -5.78 -15.09
C ARG A 168 -26.91 -7.00 -14.29
N ASN A 169 -26.01 -7.95 -14.11
CA ASN A 169 -26.21 -9.10 -13.23
C ASN A 169 -25.58 -8.86 -11.85
N HIS A 170 -26.16 -9.47 -10.81
CA HIS A 170 -25.62 -9.42 -9.45
C HIS A 170 -24.63 -10.57 -9.25
N PHE A 171 -23.51 -10.30 -8.59
CA PHE A 171 -22.59 -11.36 -8.19
C PHE A 171 -23.17 -12.17 -7.03
N ILE A 172 -23.00 -13.49 -7.12
CA ILE A 172 -23.52 -14.45 -6.16
C ILE A 172 -22.32 -15.13 -5.48
N PRO A 173 -22.34 -15.30 -4.15
CA PRO A 173 -21.32 -16.08 -3.44
C PRO A 173 -21.13 -17.47 -4.05
N LYS A 174 -19.92 -17.75 -4.53
CA LYS A 174 -19.53 -19.07 -5.07
C LYS A 174 -18.85 -19.96 -4.02
N LYS A 175 -18.52 -19.38 -2.86
CA LYS A 175 -17.90 -20.06 -1.72
C LYS A 175 -18.68 -19.70 -0.45
N THR A 176 -18.54 -20.50 0.60
CA THR A 176 -19.10 -20.16 1.91
C THR A 176 -18.47 -18.87 2.43
N ILE A 177 -19.30 -17.93 2.89
CA ILE A 177 -18.83 -16.69 3.52
C ILE A 177 -18.09 -17.08 4.82
N PRO A 178 -16.81 -16.70 5.00
CA PRO A 178 -16.07 -17.01 6.21
C PRO A 178 -16.72 -16.35 7.43
N SER A 179 -16.80 -17.09 8.53
CA SER A 179 -17.10 -16.53 9.83
C SER A 179 -15.83 -16.06 10.53
N VAL A 180 -15.95 -15.35 11.66
CA VAL A 180 -14.79 -14.85 12.41
C VAL A 180 -13.82 -15.97 12.78
N LYS A 181 -14.33 -17.13 13.22
CA LYS A 181 -13.48 -18.28 13.59
C LYS A 181 -12.61 -18.78 12.43
N ASP A 182 -13.08 -18.60 11.19
CA ASP A 182 -12.41 -19.12 9.99
C ASP A 182 -11.25 -18.23 9.56
N VAL A 183 -11.18 -16.98 10.06
CA VAL A 183 -10.12 -16.02 9.72
C VAL A 183 -9.08 -15.85 10.83
N ILE A 184 -9.37 -16.29 12.06
CA ILE A 184 -8.43 -16.16 13.18
C ILE A 184 -7.09 -16.85 12.85
N GLY A 185 -5.99 -16.12 12.99
CA GLY A 185 -4.63 -16.65 12.83
C GLY A 185 -4.19 -16.94 11.40
N LYS A 186 -4.99 -16.61 10.37
CA LYS A 186 -4.65 -16.92 8.97
C LYS A 186 -3.37 -16.26 8.46
N ALA A 187 -2.92 -15.16 9.06
CA ALA A 187 -1.67 -14.50 8.66
C ALA A 187 -0.41 -15.15 9.28
N LEU A 188 -0.55 -15.99 10.31
CA LEU A 188 0.60 -16.54 11.04
C LEU A 188 1.50 -17.42 10.16
N GLN A 189 0.94 -18.05 9.13
CA GLN A 189 1.67 -18.90 8.18
C GLN A 189 2.72 -18.12 7.37
N TYR A 190 2.60 -16.80 7.26
CA TYR A 190 3.53 -15.95 6.52
C TYR A 190 4.62 -15.34 7.41
N LEU A 191 4.61 -15.62 8.71
CA LEU A 191 5.56 -15.08 9.69
C LEU A 191 6.63 -16.12 10.04
N GLY A 192 7.88 -15.77 9.77
CA GLY A 192 9.05 -16.60 10.02
C GLY A 192 10.22 -15.80 10.57
N THR A 193 11.36 -16.46 10.69
CA THR A 193 12.66 -15.81 10.89
C THR A 193 13.15 -15.20 9.58
N TYR A 194 14.15 -14.31 9.64
CA TYR A 194 14.76 -13.74 8.44
C TYR A 194 15.38 -14.82 7.53
N GLY A 195 15.89 -15.92 8.10
CA GLY A 195 16.47 -17.04 7.34
C GLY A 195 15.46 -17.84 6.53
N GLU A 196 14.15 -17.71 6.80
CA GLU A 196 13.08 -18.32 6.02
C GLU A 196 12.67 -17.46 4.81
N LEU A 197 13.18 -16.23 4.71
CA LEU A 197 12.90 -15.34 3.58
C LEU A 197 13.87 -15.61 2.43
N SER A 198 13.33 -15.79 1.23
CA SER A 198 14.12 -15.98 0.02
C SER A 198 14.95 -14.72 -0.29
N ASN A 199 16.25 -14.90 -0.44
CA ASN A 199 17.14 -13.87 -0.95
C ASN A 199 17.39 -14.00 -2.47
N ILE A 200 16.75 -14.99 -3.12
CA ILE A 200 16.85 -15.27 -4.56
C ILE A 200 15.69 -14.62 -5.31
N GLU A 201 14.48 -14.64 -4.74
CA GLU A 201 13.26 -14.07 -5.32
C GLU A 201 13.21 -12.55 -5.13
N GLN A 202 14.16 -11.86 -5.77
CA GLN A 202 14.29 -10.41 -5.73
C GLN A 202 13.25 -9.71 -6.61
N VAL A 203 12.97 -8.45 -6.27
CA VAL A 203 12.04 -7.60 -7.02
C VAL A 203 12.72 -6.33 -7.51
N VAL A 204 12.12 -5.66 -8.49
CA VAL A 204 12.47 -4.32 -8.93
C VAL A 204 11.22 -3.45 -9.01
N ALA A 205 11.40 -2.14 -8.86
CA ALA A 205 10.30 -1.20 -9.02
C ALA A 205 9.97 -1.00 -10.51
N VAL A 206 8.69 -0.82 -10.83
CA VAL A 206 8.19 -0.40 -12.14
C VAL A 206 7.20 0.74 -11.92
N ILE A 207 7.30 1.79 -12.74
CA ILE A 207 6.46 2.98 -12.66
C ILE A 207 5.48 2.98 -13.83
N ASP A 208 4.20 3.20 -13.55
CA ASP A 208 3.20 3.53 -14.56
C ASP A 208 3.31 5.03 -14.91
N GLU A 209 3.88 5.33 -16.08
CA GLU A 209 4.06 6.71 -16.57
C GLU A 209 2.73 7.47 -16.68
N GLU A 210 1.61 6.79 -16.96
CA GLU A 210 0.31 7.42 -17.12
C GLU A 210 -0.35 7.80 -15.78
N MET A 211 0.06 7.16 -14.69
CA MET A 211 -0.33 7.53 -13.32
C MET A 211 0.61 8.55 -12.68
N CYS A 212 1.79 8.75 -13.25
CA CYS A 212 2.79 9.66 -12.71
C CYS A 212 2.28 11.10 -12.68
N ILE A 213 2.64 11.82 -11.61
CA ILE A 213 2.39 13.28 -11.47
C ILE A 213 3.67 14.09 -11.42
N ASN A 214 4.80 13.51 -11.87
CA ASN A 214 6.05 14.22 -12.13
C ASN A 214 6.71 14.88 -10.90
N CYS A 215 6.39 14.45 -9.68
CA CYS A 215 6.88 15.09 -8.46
C CYS A 215 8.35 14.81 -8.10
N GLY A 216 9.00 13.83 -8.75
CA GLY A 216 10.40 13.46 -8.47
C GLY A 216 10.68 12.83 -7.10
N LYS A 217 9.68 12.57 -6.25
CA LYS A 217 9.91 11.99 -4.91
C LYS A 217 10.60 10.63 -4.94
N CYS A 218 10.22 9.77 -5.89
CA CYS A 218 10.90 8.49 -6.09
C CYS A 218 12.38 8.67 -6.42
N TYR A 219 12.70 9.60 -7.32
CA TYR A 219 14.06 9.97 -7.69
C TYR A 219 14.87 10.48 -6.49
N MET A 220 14.34 11.48 -5.76
CA MET A 220 15.01 12.05 -4.58
C MET A 220 15.29 10.99 -3.51
N THR A 221 14.31 10.14 -3.19
CA THR A 221 14.49 9.08 -2.19
C THR A 221 15.48 8.01 -2.66
N CYS A 222 15.51 7.66 -3.95
CA CYS A 222 16.50 6.72 -4.45
C CYS A 222 17.92 7.33 -4.46
N ASN A 223 18.05 8.64 -4.64
CA ASN A 223 19.34 9.31 -4.60
C ASN A 223 19.91 9.43 -3.20
N ASP A 224 19.15 10.02 -2.28
CA ASP A 224 19.69 10.41 -0.98
C ASP A 224 19.43 9.36 0.10
N SER A 225 18.71 8.29 -0.24
CA SER A 225 18.39 7.19 0.69
C SER A 225 18.41 5.81 0.03
N GLY A 226 18.96 5.70 -1.19
CA GLY A 226 18.93 4.47 -1.96
C GLY A 226 20.20 4.26 -2.80
N TYR A 227 19.99 3.95 -4.07
CA TYR A 227 21.02 3.40 -4.98
C TYR A 227 21.18 4.20 -6.28
N GLN A 228 20.65 5.43 -6.33
CA GLN A 228 20.74 6.33 -7.49
C GLN A 228 20.26 5.65 -8.80
N ALA A 229 19.25 4.79 -8.68
CA ALA A 229 18.82 3.85 -9.72
C ALA A 229 17.63 4.36 -10.55
N ILE A 230 17.28 5.64 -10.43
CA ILE A 230 16.15 6.26 -11.11
C ILE A 230 16.69 7.41 -11.96
N GLN A 231 16.39 7.39 -13.25
CA GLN A 231 16.59 8.55 -14.12
C GLN A 231 15.36 9.44 -14.03
N PHE A 232 15.55 10.75 -14.03
CA PHE A 232 14.46 11.72 -14.02
C PHE A 232 14.66 12.68 -15.19
N ASP A 233 13.78 12.58 -16.18
CA ASP A 233 13.93 13.31 -17.42
C ASP A 233 13.75 14.83 -17.20
N PRO A 234 14.67 15.68 -17.68
CA PRO A 234 14.65 17.12 -17.38
C PRO A 234 13.52 17.89 -18.08
N GLU A 235 12.93 17.33 -19.14
CA GLU A 235 11.91 18.01 -19.95
C GLU A 235 10.49 17.52 -19.63
N THR A 236 10.32 16.20 -19.58
CA THR A 236 9.05 15.54 -19.30
C THR A 236 8.82 15.31 -17.81
N HIS A 237 9.87 15.41 -17.00
CA HIS A 237 9.83 15.08 -15.57
C HIS A 237 9.27 13.67 -15.30
N LEU A 238 9.45 12.74 -16.24
CA LEU A 238 9.05 11.34 -16.09
C LEU A 238 10.22 10.55 -15.48
N PRO A 239 10.00 9.81 -14.38
CA PRO A 239 11.00 8.93 -13.80
C PRO A 239 11.07 7.59 -14.56
N THR A 240 12.28 7.05 -14.72
CA THR A 240 12.52 5.71 -15.30
C THR A 240 13.43 4.91 -14.38
N ILE A 241 13.01 3.69 -14.02
CA ILE A 241 13.82 2.78 -13.20
C ILE A 241 14.89 2.13 -14.08
N THR A 242 16.13 2.13 -13.61
CA THR A 242 17.27 1.47 -14.27
C THR A 242 17.51 0.07 -13.70
N ASP A 243 18.31 -0.76 -14.39
CA ASP A 243 18.64 -2.12 -13.94
C ASP A 243 19.46 -2.15 -12.62
N ALA A 244 20.03 -0.99 -12.24
CA ALA A 244 20.73 -0.80 -10.97
C ALA A 244 19.79 -0.86 -9.73
N CYS A 245 18.47 -0.96 -9.93
CA CYS A 245 17.47 -1.09 -8.88
C CYS A 245 17.69 -2.36 -8.05
N THR A 246 17.63 -2.21 -6.73
CA THR A 246 17.83 -3.31 -5.77
C THR A 246 16.54 -3.81 -5.13
N GLY A 247 15.38 -3.25 -5.51
CA GLY A 247 14.10 -3.67 -4.94
C GLY A 247 13.85 -3.23 -3.50
N CYS A 248 14.54 -2.21 -2.97
CA CYS A 248 14.38 -1.78 -1.57
C CYS A 248 13.01 -1.18 -1.22
N THR A 249 12.14 -0.95 -2.21
CA THR A 249 10.74 -0.48 -2.06
C THR A 249 10.56 0.95 -1.55
N LEU A 250 11.63 1.67 -1.16
CA LEU A 250 11.52 3.06 -0.65
C LEU A 250 10.82 4.02 -1.62
N CYS A 251 11.06 3.90 -2.93
CA CYS A 251 10.41 4.77 -3.93
C CYS A 251 8.88 4.58 -3.97
N LEU A 252 8.41 3.34 -3.85
CA LEU A 252 6.99 3.01 -3.74
C LEU A 252 6.40 3.61 -2.47
N SER A 253 7.08 3.45 -1.33
CA SER A 253 6.61 3.92 -0.02
C SER A 253 6.45 5.44 0.08
N VAL A 254 7.12 6.23 -0.77
CA VAL A 254 7.03 7.70 -0.79
C VAL A 254 6.21 8.24 -1.96
N CYS A 255 5.77 7.39 -2.89
CA CYS A 255 4.99 7.81 -4.04
C CYS A 255 3.62 8.35 -3.57
N PRO A 256 3.21 9.56 -3.99
CA PRO A 256 1.93 10.13 -3.56
C PRO A 256 0.72 9.52 -4.28
N ILE A 257 0.95 8.70 -5.32
CA ILE A 257 -0.11 8.08 -6.11
C ILE A 257 -0.10 6.57 -5.81
N ILE A 258 -1.17 6.09 -5.20
CA ILE A 258 -1.37 4.66 -4.89
C ILE A 258 -1.20 3.84 -6.17
N ASP A 259 -0.43 2.76 -6.09
CA ASP A 259 -0.15 1.81 -7.17
C ASP A 259 0.49 2.36 -8.45
N CYS A 260 0.90 3.63 -8.48
CA CYS A 260 1.70 4.19 -9.58
C CYS A 260 3.06 3.50 -9.70
N ILE A 261 3.62 3.07 -8.56
CA ILE A 261 4.84 2.24 -8.53
C ILE A 261 4.46 0.87 -7.98
N LYS A 262 4.86 -0.20 -8.68
CA LYS A 262 4.68 -1.59 -8.26
C LYS A 262 6.01 -2.31 -8.18
N MET A 263 6.08 -3.31 -7.30
CA MET A 263 7.23 -4.22 -7.25
C MET A 263 6.91 -5.45 -8.10
N VAL A 264 7.79 -5.76 -9.05
CA VAL A 264 7.67 -6.93 -9.92
C VAL A 264 8.89 -7.82 -9.76
N SER A 265 8.76 -9.10 -10.06
CA SER A 265 9.87 -10.05 -10.00
C SER A 265 11.01 -9.60 -10.91
N ARG A 266 12.23 -9.61 -10.39
CA ARG A 266 13.43 -9.27 -11.17
C ARG A 266 13.66 -10.37 -12.21
N THR A 267 13.81 -9.97 -13.47
CA THR A 267 14.05 -10.90 -14.59
C THR A 267 15.54 -11.17 -14.82
N THR A 268 16.41 -10.34 -14.26
CA THR A 268 17.87 -10.48 -14.31
C THR A 268 18.42 -11.02 -12.98
N PRO A 269 19.53 -11.77 -12.99
CA PRO A 269 20.18 -12.19 -11.74
C PRO A 269 20.47 -10.99 -10.84
N TYR A 270 20.30 -11.18 -9.53
CA TYR A 270 20.65 -10.15 -8.54
C TYR A 270 22.06 -10.37 -8.00
N GLU A 271 22.90 -9.36 -8.15
CA GLU A 271 24.24 -9.34 -7.58
C GLU A 271 24.34 -8.20 -6.54
N PRO A 272 24.52 -8.51 -5.25
CA PRO A 272 24.67 -7.48 -4.22
C PRO A 272 25.90 -6.60 -4.47
N LYS A 273 25.71 -5.28 -4.50
CA LYS A 273 26.80 -4.31 -4.66
C LYS A 273 27.71 -4.32 -3.42
N ARG A 274 28.89 -4.93 -3.54
CA ARG A 274 29.86 -5.06 -2.43
C ARG A 274 30.75 -3.82 -2.25
N GLY A 275 30.78 -2.90 -3.21
CA GLY A 275 31.64 -1.71 -3.22
C GLY A 275 33.09 -2.03 -3.56
N LEU A 276 33.67 -3.03 -2.90
CA LEU A 276 35.00 -3.60 -3.19
C LEU A 276 34.87 -5.08 -3.58
N PRO A 277 35.82 -5.62 -4.38
CA PRO A 277 35.90 -7.05 -4.61
C PRO A 277 36.03 -7.79 -3.27
N LEU A 278 35.29 -8.90 -3.13
CA LEU A 278 35.48 -9.79 -1.98
C LEU A 278 36.89 -10.39 -2.10
N ALA A 279 37.70 -10.25 -1.03
CA ALA A 279 39.01 -10.88 -0.93
C ALA A 279 38.85 -12.39 -0.72
N VAL A 280 38.41 -13.09 -1.76
CA VAL A 280 38.39 -14.54 -1.81
C VAL A 280 38.94 -14.97 -3.17
N ASN A 281 40.25 -14.78 -3.35
CA ASN A 281 40.97 -15.77 -4.10
C ASN A 281 41.06 -16.99 -3.17
N PRO A 282 40.45 -18.14 -3.50
CA PRO A 282 40.89 -19.38 -2.86
C PRO A 282 42.36 -19.54 -3.23
N VAL A 283 43.25 -19.42 -2.23
CA VAL A 283 44.59 -19.93 -2.38
C VAL A 283 44.44 -21.45 -2.36
N CYS A 284 44.53 -22.04 -3.56
CA CYS A 284 44.74 -23.46 -3.87
C CYS A 284 43.71 -24.47 -3.36
#